data_AF-X1A647-F1
#
_entry.id   AF-X1A647-F1
#
_cell.length_a   1.000
_cell.length_b   1.000
_cell.length_c   1.000
_cell.angle_alpha   90.00
_cell.angle_beta   90.00
_cell.angle_gamma   90.00
#
_symmetry.space_group_name_H-M   'P 1'
#
loop_
_entity.id
_entity.type
_entity.pdbx_description
1 polymer ?
#
loop_
_entity_poly.entity_id
_entity_poly.type
_entity_poly.pdbx_seq_one_letter_code
_entity_poly.pdbx_strand_id
1 'polypeptide(L)'
;PAIVLIPILLLMEVLWFRCIGSNGKVIRWLRAVSYSLIAIGSVGLLATLIFRYESLAARLSRRPFSLDERLLTESRIVWDYVGQLFRPEVARMGLYHDDIIVSHSLYEPMITLYAVLGWALLVVVSGILLRWQWGRYLVFGLAWFILGHSVESTVLPLELYFEHRNYFPAIGLVLALGVLFGMVVKRWPEPKAPLLVCLGVCALILSGQTSSQVQIWSNRSLLILNHLNGHPNSARANTDMAVQMARMGEAEAAHKYSARAFEVSTTERSGDYEIRDIALSCIANKPSPPGLIDNLGMADPNRPLSSVTTLLTMVRLLQDNSCPGFDRIYFADRMAEIFLVEDYRGKASANIYSNLAVLENALQRYDNAYAYVERFLALSPNNKRGLLMKLHFATALGKVDSANEVIATLQGLGQQGKLTVGEQQTLALYLEPML
;
A
#
# COMPACT_ATOMS: atom_id res chain seq x y z
N PRO A 1 11.18 8.03 -10.56
CA PRO A 1 11.87 9.35 -10.63
C PRO A 1 11.97 9.96 -12.04
N ALA A 2 12.39 9.22 -13.07
CA ALA A 2 12.63 9.78 -14.42
C ALA A 2 11.36 10.31 -15.14
N ILE A 3 10.18 9.74 -14.83
CA ILE A 3 8.91 10.06 -15.50
C ILE A 3 8.48 11.52 -15.28
N VAL A 4 8.73 12.09 -14.09
CA VAL A 4 8.34 13.49 -13.77
C VAL A 4 9.45 14.48 -14.09
N LEU A 5 10.72 14.05 -13.98
CA LEU A 5 11.87 14.94 -14.11
C LEU A 5 11.96 15.58 -15.51
N ILE A 6 11.79 14.78 -16.58
CA ILE A 6 11.88 15.30 -17.95
C ILE A 6 10.81 16.36 -18.22
N PRO A 7 9.49 16.11 -17.98
CA PRO A 7 8.46 17.13 -18.11
C PRO A 7 8.75 18.42 -17.33
N ILE A 8 9.24 18.28 -16.09
CA ILE A 8 9.58 19.42 -15.25
C ILE A 8 10.72 20.25 -15.85
N LEU A 9 11.80 19.61 -16.32
CA LEU A 9 12.91 20.31 -16.95
C LEU A 9 12.48 21.05 -18.21
N LEU A 10 11.61 20.43 -19.02
CA LEU A 10 11.05 21.06 -20.22
C LEU A 10 10.17 22.27 -19.87
N LEU A 11 9.33 22.17 -18.84
CA LEU A 11 8.52 23.30 -18.37
C LEU A 11 9.37 24.40 -17.75
N MET A 12 10.43 24.05 -17.03
CA MET A 12 11.38 25.02 -16.48
C MET A 12 12.03 25.81 -17.61
N GLU A 13 12.46 25.12 -18.67
CA GLU A 13 13.07 25.75 -19.84
C GLU A 13 12.10 26.69 -20.58
N VAL A 14 10.84 26.28 -20.73
CA VAL A 14 9.82 27.04 -21.47
C VAL A 14 9.24 28.20 -20.67
N LEU A 15 8.87 27.97 -19.41
CA LEU A 15 8.15 28.92 -18.57
C LEU A 15 9.10 29.83 -17.78
N TRP A 16 10.19 29.27 -17.25
CA TRP A 16 11.13 30.01 -16.41
C TRP A 16 12.23 30.69 -17.24
N PHE A 17 13.01 29.90 -17.99
CA PHE A 17 14.16 30.42 -18.77
C PHE A 17 13.77 30.97 -20.15
N ARG A 18 12.61 30.58 -20.67
CA ARG A 18 12.06 30.99 -21.99
C ARG A 18 12.95 30.63 -23.18
N CYS A 19 13.85 29.66 -23.01
CA CYS A 19 14.88 29.30 -23.99
C CYS A 19 15.80 30.45 -24.38
N ILE A 20 16.15 31.31 -23.42
CA ILE A 20 17.04 32.45 -23.63
C ILE A 20 18.46 32.05 -23.20
N GLY A 21 19.43 32.18 -24.11
CA GLY A 21 20.83 31.91 -23.82
C GLY A 21 21.51 33.04 -23.03
N SER A 22 22.76 32.83 -22.64
CA SER A 22 23.57 33.84 -21.92
C SER A 22 23.73 35.16 -22.69
N ASN A 23 23.61 35.12 -24.01
CA ASN A 23 23.63 36.28 -24.90
C ASN A 23 22.29 37.03 -25.00
N GLY A 24 21.27 36.67 -24.21
CA GLY A 24 19.95 37.29 -24.20
C GLY A 24 19.08 36.94 -25.42
N LYS A 25 19.58 36.13 -26.36
CA LYS A 25 18.84 35.71 -27.56
C LYS A 25 18.12 34.38 -27.32
N VAL A 26 16.99 34.21 -27.98
CA VAL A 26 16.23 32.96 -27.96
C VAL A 26 17.01 31.88 -28.74
N ILE A 27 17.28 30.76 -28.08
CA ILE A 27 17.83 29.55 -28.67
C ILE A 27 16.70 28.81 -29.40
N ARG A 28 16.55 29.06 -30.71
CA ARG A 28 15.42 28.55 -31.51
C ARG A 28 15.32 27.03 -31.54
N TRP A 29 16.45 26.32 -31.65
CA TRP A 29 16.47 24.85 -31.66
C TRP A 29 15.99 24.28 -30.33
N LEU A 30 16.47 24.82 -29.20
CA LEU A 30 16.10 24.38 -27.87
C LEU A 30 14.61 24.62 -27.63
N ARG A 31 14.10 25.79 -28.02
CA ARG A 31 12.67 26.08 -27.99
C ARG A 31 11.86 25.07 -28.80
N ALA A 32 12.26 24.82 -30.04
CA ALA A 32 11.56 23.88 -30.92
C ALA A 32 11.56 22.46 -30.34
N VAL A 33 12.71 22.00 -29.85
CA VAL A 33 12.85 20.69 -29.21
C VAL A 33 12.00 20.60 -27.95
N SER A 34 12.04 21.61 -27.06
CA SER A 34 11.28 21.57 -25.82
C SER A 34 9.77 21.53 -26.06
N TYR A 35 9.25 22.39 -26.95
CA TYR A 35 7.82 22.35 -27.30
C TYR A 35 7.44 21.05 -28.03
N SER A 36 8.31 20.53 -28.90
CA SER A 36 8.05 19.27 -29.61
C SER A 36 8.01 18.09 -28.64
N LEU A 37 8.94 18.01 -27.69
CA LEU A 37 8.96 16.95 -26.68
C LEU A 37 7.76 17.04 -25.73
N ILE A 38 7.36 18.25 -25.32
CA ILE A 38 6.11 18.44 -24.56
C ILE A 38 4.91 17.95 -25.36
N ALA A 39 4.78 18.37 -26.63
CA ALA A 39 3.66 17.98 -27.47
C ALA A 39 3.63 16.46 -27.73
N ILE A 40 4.76 15.85 -28.07
CA ILE A 40 4.89 14.40 -28.27
C ILE A 40 4.56 13.65 -26.98
N GLY A 41 5.08 14.11 -25.83
CA GLY A 41 4.78 13.51 -24.53
C GLY A 41 3.29 13.59 -24.17
N SER A 42 2.66 14.75 -24.38
CA SER A 42 1.23 14.94 -24.14
C SER A 42 0.36 14.09 -25.07
N VAL A 43 0.68 14.04 -26.37
CA VAL A 43 -0.02 13.18 -27.34
C VAL A 43 0.17 11.71 -27.00
N GLY A 44 1.39 11.29 -26.64
CA GLY A 44 1.69 9.93 -26.22
C GLY A 44 0.92 9.52 -24.98
N LEU A 45 0.82 10.41 -23.98
CA LEU A 45 0.02 10.18 -22.78
C LEU A 45 -1.48 10.06 -23.10
N LEU A 46 -2.02 10.94 -23.94
CA LEU A 46 -3.42 10.85 -24.35
C LEU A 46 -3.69 9.57 -25.15
N ALA A 47 -2.79 9.20 -26.07
CA ALA A 47 -2.90 7.97 -26.83
C ALA A 47 -2.86 6.73 -25.93
N THR A 48 -1.99 6.69 -24.91
CA THR A 48 -1.97 5.56 -23.97
C THR A 48 -3.23 5.50 -23.12
N LEU A 49 -3.73 6.64 -22.64
CA LEU A 49 -4.98 6.69 -21.87
C LEU A 49 -6.18 6.22 -22.70
N ILE A 50 -6.25 6.58 -23.99
CA ILE A 50 -7.35 6.19 -24.88
C ILE A 50 -7.23 4.73 -25.31
N PHE A 51 -6.07 4.32 -25.86
CA PHE A 51 -5.91 2.99 -26.47
C PHE A 51 -5.59 1.87 -25.47
N ARG A 52 -5.19 2.20 -24.24
CA ARG A 52 -4.88 1.21 -23.18
C ARG A 52 -5.79 1.35 -21.96
N TYR A 53 -6.89 2.10 -22.06
CA TYR A 53 -7.82 2.32 -20.95
C TYR A 53 -8.21 1.02 -20.24
N GLU A 54 -8.73 0.04 -20.98
CA GLU A 54 -9.18 -1.25 -20.42
C GLU A 54 -8.07 -2.01 -19.69
N SER A 55 -6.86 -2.00 -20.26
CA SER A 55 -5.70 -2.65 -19.63
C SER A 55 -5.28 -1.95 -18.34
N LEU A 56 -5.45 -0.64 -18.26
CA LEU A 56 -5.16 0.16 -17.07
C LEU A 56 -6.25 -0.02 -16.01
N ALA A 57 -7.52 0.02 -16.41
CA ALA A 57 -8.66 -0.23 -15.54
C ALA A 57 -8.61 -1.65 -14.92
N ALA A 58 -8.26 -2.67 -15.71
CA ALA A 58 -8.12 -4.04 -15.23
C ALA A 58 -7.07 -4.18 -14.11
N ARG A 59 -6.03 -3.31 -14.05
CA ARG A 59 -5.03 -3.33 -12.97
C ARG A 59 -5.60 -2.92 -11.62
N LEU A 60 -6.72 -2.20 -11.61
CA LEU A 60 -7.42 -1.77 -10.39
C LEU A 60 -8.50 -2.78 -9.95
N SER A 61 -8.70 -3.90 -10.66
CA SER A 61 -9.73 -4.91 -10.34
C SER A 61 -9.69 -5.48 -8.92
N ARG A 62 -8.55 -5.37 -8.22
CA ARG A 62 -8.39 -5.80 -6.83
C ARG A 62 -8.54 -4.67 -5.80
N ARG A 63 -8.83 -3.45 -6.25
CA ARG A 63 -9.07 -2.27 -5.41
C ARG A 63 -10.58 -2.07 -5.22
N PRO A 64 -11.00 -1.40 -4.14
CA PRO A 64 -12.41 -1.10 -3.88
C PRO A 64 -12.96 0.04 -4.75
N PHE A 65 -12.20 0.52 -5.74
CA PHE A 65 -12.56 1.61 -6.63
C PHE A 65 -12.07 1.35 -8.05
N SER A 66 -12.81 1.87 -9.02
CA SER A 66 -12.49 1.88 -10.45
C SER A 66 -11.49 2.98 -10.80
N LEU A 67 -11.03 2.98 -12.06
CA LEU A 67 -10.12 4.01 -12.56
C LEU A 67 -10.78 5.39 -12.60
N ASP A 68 -12.06 5.47 -12.98
CA ASP A 68 -12.77 6.74 -13.06
C ASP A 68 -13.02 7.33 -11.67
N GLU A 69 -13.45 6.50 -10.72
CA GLU A 69 -13.62 6.89 -9.32
C GLU A 69 -12.30 7.36 -8.70
N ARG A 70 -11.18 6.70 -9.05
CA ARG A 70 -9.85 7.17 -8.66
C ARG A 70 -9.58 8.57 -9.21
N LEU A 71 -9.74 8.82 -10.50
CA LEU A 71 -9.48 10.13 -11.10
C LEU A 71 -10.36 11.23 -10.50
N LEU A 72 -11.63 10.94 -10.26
CA LEU A 72 -12.57 11.85 -9.59
C LEU A 72 -12.12 12.14 -8.15
N THR A 73 -11.77 11.12 -7.39
CA THR A 73 -11.31 11.27 -6.00
C THR A 73 -10.00 12.05 -5.93
N GLU A 74 -9.05 11.75 -6.82
CA GLU A 74 -7.74 12.41 -6.91
C GLU A 74 -7.90 13.92 -7.20
N SER A 75 -8.90 14.31 -7.98
CA SER A 75 -9.20 15.74 -8.23
C SER A 75 -9.41 16.53 -6.93
N ARG A 76 -10.01 15.90 -5.91
CA ARG A 76 -10.24 16.48 -4.58
C ARG A 76 -9.05 16.31 -3.65
N ILE A 77 -8.40 15.14 -3.67
CA ILE A 77 -7.21 14.85 -2.87
C ILE A 77 -6.09 15.85 -3.16
N VAL A 78 -5.88 16.23 -4.42
CA VAL A 78 -4.85 17.21 -4.75
C VAL A 78 -5.11 18.58 -4.13
N TRP A 79 -6.38 18.99 -3.97
CA TRP A 79 -6.71 20.20 -3.21
C TRP A 79 -6.48 20.02 -1.71
N ASP A 80 -6.71 18.83 -1.15
CA ASP A 80 -6.37 18.53 0.23
C ASP A 80 -4.85 18.64 0.46
N TYR A 81 -4.02 18.16 -0.46
CA TYR A 81 -2.56 18.37 -0.41
C TYR A 81 -2.16 19.85 -0.43
N VAL A 82 -2.85 20.70 -1.19
CA VAL A 82 -2.66 22.16 -1.13
C VAL A 82 -2.99 22.65 0.28
N GLY A 83 -4.15 22.26 0.82
CA GLY A 83 -4.58 22.64 2.17
C GLY A 83 -3.58 22.22 3.25
N GLN A 84 -3.10 20.98 3.22
CA GLN A 84 -2.13 20.45 4.18
C GLN A 84 -0.77 21.15 4.15
N LEU A 85 -0.38 21.72 3.00
CA LEU A 85 0.86 22.50 2.92
C LEU A 85 0.76 23.81 3.70
N PHE A 86 -0.40 24.48 3.64
CA PHE A 86 -0.60 25.78 4.30
C PHE A 86 -1.09 25.66 5.75
N ARG A 87 -1.89 24.63 6.03
CA ARG A 87 -2.48 24.36 7.34
C ARG A 87 -2.41 22.85 7.59
N PRO A 88 -1.24 22.33 8.04
CA PRO A 88 -1.12 20.91 8.34
C PRO A 88 -2.01 20.55 9.53
N GLU A 89 -2.95 19.64 9.29
CA GLU A 89 -3.84 19.11 10.32
C GLU A 89 -3.18 17.92 11.01
N VAL A 90 -2.28 18.23 11.94
CA VAL A 90 -1.44 17.27 12.71
C VAL A 90 -2.24 16.10 13.29
N ALA A 91 -3.48 16.33 13.71
CA ALA A 91 -4.35 15.31 14.32
C ALA A 91 -4.86 14.25 13.32
N ARG A 92 -4.93 14.61 12.03
CA ARG A 92 -5.35 13.71 10.93
C ARG A 92 -4.15 13.17 10.16
N MET A 93 -2.92 13.57 10.53
CA MET A 93 -1.74 13.11 9.83
C MET A 93 -1.33 11.70 10.28
N GLY A 94 -0.94 10.86 9.34
CA GLY A 94 -0.63 9.46 9.62
C GLY A 94 -0.38 8.58 8.40
N LEU A 95 -0.20 7.29 8.67
CA LEU A 95 0.05 6.26 7.64
C LEU A 95 -1.22 5.78 6.94
N TYR A 96 -2.35 5.79 7.64
CA TYR A 96 -3.59 5.17 7.18
C TYR A 96 -4.58 6.23 6.70
N HIS A 97 -4.98 6.10 5.44
CA HIS A 97 -5.96 6.96 4.77
C HIS A 97 -6.91 6.11 3.90
N ASP A 98 -7.20 4.89 4.35
CA ASP A 98 -8.19 3.99 3.72
C ASP A 98 -9.64 4.37 4.02
N ASP A 99 -9.86 5.34 4.89
CA ASP A 99 -11.17 5.91 5.21
C ASP A 99 -11.54 7.12 4.33
N ILE A 100 -10.74 7.43 3.30
CA ILE A 100 -11.08 8.45 2.32
C ILE A 100 -12.31 8.03 1.53
N ILE A 101 -13.30 8.93 1.53
CA ILE A 101 -14.53 8.77 0.77
C ILE A 101 -14.21 8.80 -0.73
N VAL A 102 -14.44 7.67 -1.39
CA VAL A 102 -14.33 7.53 -2.85
C VAL A 102 -15.43 8.35 -3.53
N SER A 103 -15.06 9.05 -4.60
CA SER A 103 -16.02 9.80 -5.41
C SER A 103 -16.61 8.88 -6.48
N HIS A 104 -17.87 8.48 -6.31
CA HIS A 104 -18.59 7.62 -7.26
C HIS A 104 -19.13 8.41 -8.47
N SER A 105 -19.33 9.72 -8.30
CA SER A 105 -19.73 10.62 -9.37
C SER A 105 -19.18 12.03 -9.13
N LEU A 106 -19.48 12.97 -10.02
CA LEU A 106 -19.14 14.38 -9.82
C LEU A 106 -19.89 15.00 -8.62
N TYR A 107 -21.04 14.44 -8.24
CA TYR A 107 -21.93 14.99 -7.22
C TYR A 107 -21.89 14.22 -5.89
N GLU A 108 -21.24 13.06 -5.87
CA GLU A 108 -21.14 12.19 -4.71
C GLU A 108 -19.67 11.90 -4.41
N PRO A 109 -19.04 12.67 -3.49
CA PRO A 109 -19.59 13.83 -2.77
C PRO A 109 -19.58 15.14 -3.59
N MET A 110 -20.45 16.11 -3.25
CA MET A 110 -20.59 17.39 -3.98
C MET A 110 -19.30 18.21 -4.05
N ILE A 111 -18.40 18.01 -3.09
CA ILE A 111 -17.09 18.65 -3.07
C ILE A 111 -16.21 18.24 -4.27
N THR A 112 -16.48 17.11 -4.91
CA THR A 112 -15.80 16.68 -6.14
C THR A 112 -16.13 17.60 -7.30
N LEU A 113 -17.38 18.04 -7.47
CA LEU A 113 -17.74 19.05 -8.47
C LEU A 113 -16.97 20.35 -8.26
N TYR A 114 -16.93 20.86 -7.02
CA TYR A 114 -16.21 22.09 -6.71
C TYR A 114 -14.70 21.95 -6.94
N ALA A 115 -14.12 20.78 -6.63
CA ALA A 115 -12.72 20.49 -6.92
C ALA A 115 -12.43 20.53 -8.43
N VAL A 116 -13.27 19.91 -9.25
CA VAL A 116 -13.15 19.91 -10.72
C VAL A 116 -13.31 21.31 -11.29
N LEU A 117 -14.32 22.07 -10.83
CA LEU A 117 -14.52 23.46 -11.24
C LEU A 117 -13.33 24.35 -10.84
N GLY A 118 -12.76 24.11 -9.65
CA GLY A 118 -11.53 24.78 -9.20
C GLY A 118 -10.36 24.53 -10.15
N TRP A 119 -10.15 23.28 -10.57
CA TRP A 119 -9.11 22.95 -11.55
C TRP A 119 -9.38 23.60 -12.92
N ALA A 120 -10.62 23.58 -13.40
CA ALA A 120 -10.98 24.24 -14.66
C ALA A 120 -10.70 25.75 -14.61
N LEU A 121 -11.04 26.41 -13.50
CA LEU A 121 -10.73 27.82 -13.28
C LEU A 121 -9.21 28.06 -13.24
N LEU A 122 -8.44 27.21 -12.54
CA LEU A 122 -6.98 27.32 -12.50
C LEU A 122 -6.35 27.21 -13.89
N VAL A 123 -6.86 26.34 -14.76
CA VAL A 123 -6.39 26.22 -16.15
C VAL A 123 -6.63 27.51 -16.93
N VAL A 124 -7.84 28.08 -16.83
CA VAL A 124 -8.20 29.35 -17.50
C VAL A 124 -7.32 30.50 -16.99
N VAL A 125 -7.21 30.66 -15.67
CA VAL A 125 -6.38 31.69 -15.04
C VAL A 125 -4.91 31.52 -15.45
N SER A 126 -4.39 30.30 -15.45
CA SER A 126 -3.02 30.01 -15.90
C SER A 126 -2.80 30.45 -17.35
N GLY A 127 -3.75 30.16 -18.24
CA GLY A 127 -3.69 30.59 -19.64
C GLY A 127 -3.63 32.12 -19.80
N ILE A 128 -4.34 32.87 -18.96
CA ILE A 128 -4.28 34.34 -18.93
C ILE A 128 -2.92 34.80 -18.38
N LEU A 129 -2.46 34.22 -17.27
CA LEU A 129 -1.21 34.58 -16.60
C LEU A 129 0.04 34.42 -17.48
N LEU A 130 0.04 33.46 -18.40
CA LEU A 130 1.15 33.23 -19.35
C LEU A 130 1.49 34.45 -20.23
N ARG A 131 0.58 35.43 -20.33
CA ARG A 131 0.81 36.72 -21.03
C ARG A 131 1.85 37.59 -20.35
N TRP A 132 2.03 37.47 -19.03
CA TRP A 132 3.00 38.26 -18.28
C TRP A 132 4.20 37.41 -17.84
N GLN A 133 5.38 38.03 -17.80
CA GLN A 133 6.61 37.31 -17.39
C GLN A 133 6.49 36.72 -15.99
N TRP A 134 5.94 37.48 -15.03
CA TRP A 134 5.75 36.99 -13.67
C TRP A 134 4.68 35.90 -13.58
N GLY A 135 3.63 35.99 -14.39
CA GLY A 135 2.57 34.99 -14.44
C GLY A 135 3.08 33.65 -14.92
N ARG A 136 4.07 33.62 -15.84
CA ARG A 136 4.75 32.38 -16.24
C ARG A 136 5.46 31.68 -15.08
N TYR A 137 6.05 32.42 -14.15
CA TYR A 137 6.70 31.83 -12.99
C TYR A 137 5.68 31.23 -12.01
N LEU A 138 4.52 31.87 -11.83
CA LEU A 138 3.42 31.29 -11.04
C LEU A 138 2.87 30.02 -11.70
N VAL A 139 2.61 30.07 -13.01
CA VAL A 139 2.13 28.92 -13.77
C VAL A 139 3.14 27.76 -13.73
N PHE A 140 4.44 28.06 -13.74
CA PHE A 140 5.47 27.04 -13.53
C PHE A 140 5.37 26.36 -12.16
N GLY A 141 5.22 27.13 -11.08
CA GLY A 141 5.06 26.57 -9.74
C GLY A 141 3.80 25.69 -9.61
N LEU A 142 2.68 26.15 -10.16
CA LEU A 142 1.43 25.38 -10.25
C LEU A 142 1.59 24.11 -11.09
N ALA A 143 2.23 24.21 -12.26
CA ALA A 143 2.45 23.07 -13.14
C ALA A 143 3.43 22.04 -12.53
N TRP A 144 4.45 22.49 -11.80
CA TRP A 144 5.33 21.61 -11.03
C TRP A 144 4.55 20.81 -10.00
N PHE A 145 3.64 21.45 -9.26
CA PHE A 145 2.81 20.78 -8.27
C PHE A 145 1.93 19.70 -8.92
N ILE A 146 1.21 20.04 -9.99
CA ILE A 146 0.33 19.09 -10.70
C ILE A 146 1.14 17.94 -11.32
N LEU A 147 2.26 18.23 -11.99
CA LEU A 147 3.12 17.20 -12.56
C LEU A 147 3.76 16.32 -11.50
N GLY A 148 4.13 16.90 -10.36
CA GLY A 148 4.66 16.18 -9.21
C GLY A 148 3.71 15.08 -8.73
N HIS A 149 2.40 15.36 -8.69
CA HIS A 149 1.38 14.36 -8.36
C HIS A 149 0.99 13.44 -9.52
N SER A 150 1.32 13.77 -10.77
CA SER A 150 0.88 13.02 -11.95
C SER A 150 1.35 11.55 -11.99
N VAL A 151 2.46 11.18 -11.34
CA VAL A 151 2.88 9.76 -11.33
C VAL A 151 2.08 8.94 -10.33
N GLU A 152 1.66 9.54 -9.23
CA GLU A 152 1.06 8.82 -8.10
C GLU A 152 -0.47 8.92 -8.09
N SER A 153 -1.02 10.00 -8.66
CA SER A 153 -2.46 10.27 -8.78
C SER A 153 -3.06 9.83 -10.13
N THR A 154 -2.36 8.99 -10.91
CA THR A 154 -2.85 8.49 -12.21
C THR A 154 -3.15 6.99 -12.17
N VAL A 155 -2.85 6.26 -13.24
CA VAL A 155 -3.33 4.91 -13.55
C VAL A 155 -2.59 3.81 -12.80
N LEU A 156 -1.67 4.17 -11.90
CA LEU A 156 -0.95 3.20 -11.07
C LEU A 156 -1.88 2.71 -9.95
N PRO A 157 -1.97 1.38 -9.70
CA PRO A 157 -2.88 0.78 -8.72
C PRO A 157 -2.38 0.95 -7.27
N LEU A 158 -2.08 2.19 -6.88
CA LEU A 158 -1.63 2.55 -5.55
C LEU A 158 -2.82 2.91 -4.65
N GLU A 159 -2.59 3.07 -3.34
CA GLU A 159 -3.58 3.71 -2.46
C GLU A 159 -3.89 5.13 -2.95
N LEU A 160 -5.09 5.61 -2.65
CA LEU A 160 -5.57 6.94 -3.04
C LEU A 160 -4.74 8.05 -2.42
N TYR A 161 -4.27 7.87 -1.19
CA TYR A 161 -3.66 8.97 -0.45
C TYR A 161 -2.47 8.53 0.40
N PHE A 162 -1.43 9.35 0.36
CA PHE A 162 -0.30 9.32 1.28
C PHE A 162 0.33 10.71 1.39
N GLU A 163 0.66 11.14 2.59
CA GLU A 163 1.17 12.51 2.83
C GLU A 163 2.55 12.75 2.24
N HIS A 164 3.43 11.72 2.27
CA HIS A 164 4.79 11.82 1.77
C HIS A 164 4.87 12.10 0.26
N ARG A 165 3.77 11.88 -0.47
CA ARG A 165 3.63 12.22 -1.89
C ARG A 165 3.65 13.73 -2.13
N ASN A 166 3.35 14.53 -1.11
CA ASN A 166 3.31 15.98 -1.21
C ASN A 166 4.70 16.64 -1.11
N TYR A 167 5.75 15.92 -0.72
CA TYR A 167 7.06 16.53 -0.45
C TYR A 167 7.71 17.16 -1.70
N PHE A 168 7.78 16.40 -2.80
CA PHE A 168 8.35 16.89 -4.05
C PHE A 168 7.44 17.90 -4.78
N PRO A 169 6.11 17.67 -4.87
CA PRO A 169 5.19 18.61 -5.50
C PRO A 169 5.11 19.95 -4.77
N ALA A 170 5.16 19.97 -3.44
CA ALA A 170 5.10 21.18 -2.62
C ALA A 170 6.17 22.23 -2.98
N ILE A 171 7.32 21.81 -3.52
CA ILE A 171 8.36 22.72 -4.03
C ILE A 171 7.75 23.74 -5.02
N GLY A 172 6.87 23.29 -5.91
CA GLY A 172 6.21 24.14 -6.89
C GLY A 172 5.36 25.25 -6.26
N LEU A 173 4.59 24.92 -5.22
CA LEU A 173 3.77 25.89 -4.50
C LEU A 173 4.63 26.87 -3.69
N VAL A 174 5.68 26.39 -3.02
CA VAL A 174 6.62 27.26 -2.30
C VAL A 174 7.32 28.23 -3.26
N LEU A 175 7.71 27.77 -4.46
CA LEU A 175 8.25 28.64 -5.51
C LEU A 175 7.23 29.71 -5.95
N ALA A 176 5.97 29.32 -6.16
CA ALA A 176 4.91 30.27 -6.52
C ALA A 176 4.70 31.34 -5.44
N LEU A 177 4.73 30.96 -4.15
CA LEU A 177 4.67 31.90 -3.02
C LEU A 177 5.87 32.84 -3.00
N GLY A 178 7.08 32.33 -3.25
CA GLY A 178 8.30 33.14 -3.33
C GLY A 178 8.24 34.18 -4.46
N VAL A 179 7.71 33.78 -5.63
CA VAL A 179 7.45 34.70 -6.75
C VAL A 179 6.45 35.78 -6.35
N LEU A 180 5.33 35.40 -5.70
CA LEU A 180 4.33 36.34 -5.21
C LEU A 180 4.92 37.34 -4.21
N PHE A 181 5.66 36.84 -3.23
CA PHE A 181 6.37 37.67 -2.25
C PHE A 181 7.32 38.66 -2.93
N GLY A 182 8.16 38.18 -3.86
CA GLY A 182 9.10 39.02 -4.59
C GLY A 182 8.42 40.11 -5.42
N MET A 183 7.27 39.80 -6.04
CA MET A 183 6.47 40.78 -6.77
C MET A 183 5.90 41.87 -5.87
N VAL A 184 5.27 41.47 -4.76
CA VAL A 184 4.65 42.40 -3.81
C VAL A 184 5.71 43.35 -3.25
N VAL A 185 6.84 42.81 -2.77
CA VAL A 185 7.94 43.60 -2.20
C VAL A 185 8.60 44.52 -3.23
N LYS A 186 8.72 44.08 -4.48
CA LYS A 186 9.27 44.93 -5.56
C LYS A 186 8.34 46.08 -5.91
N ARG A 187 7.01 45.86 -5.89
CA ARG A 187 6.01 46.89 -6.21
C ARG A 187 5.78 47.85 -5.05
N TRP A 188 5.80 47.32 -3.83
CA TRP A 188 5.58 48.00 -2.56
C TRP A 188 6.62 47.51 -1.54
N PRO A 189 7.66 48.30 -1.25
CA PRO A 189 8.74 47.86 -0.36
C PRO A 189 8.37 47.88 1.13
N GLU A 190 7.41 48.72 1.53
CA GLU A 190 6.93 48.86 2.92
C GLU A 190 6.51 47.54 3.59
N PRO A 191 5.72 46.65 2.96
CA PRO A 191 5.31 45.38 3.57
C PRO A 191 6.43 44.33 3.73
N LYS A 192 7.66 44.58 3.26
CA LYS A 192 8.74 43.56 3.32
C LYS A 192 8.99 43.06 4.73
N ALA A 193 9.19 43.97 5.69
CA ALA A 193 9.48 43.62 7.07
C ALA A 193 8.32 42.85 7.74
N PRO A 194 7.05 43.33 7.72
CA PRO A 194 5.95 42.58 8.33
C PRO A 194 5.70 41.23 7.65
N LEU A 195 5.88 41.11 6.33
CA LEU A 195 5.76 39.83 5.64
C LEU A 195 6.86 38.83 6.06
N LEU A 196 8.10 39.27 6.22
CA LEU A 196 9.19 38.41 6.71
C LEU A 196 8.95 37.96 8.15
N VAL A 197 8.46 38.85 9.02
CA VAL A 197 8.07 38.49 10.38
C VAL A 197 6.94 37.45 10.35
N CYS A 198 5.92 37.66 9.51
CA CYS A 198 4.82 36.71 9.33
C CYS A 198 5.33 35.33 8.87
N LEU A 199 6.22 35.28 7.87
CA LEU A 199 6.85 34.03 7.41
C LEU A 199 7.69 33.37 8.51
N GLY A 200 8.44 34.15 9.28
CA GLY A 200 9.21 33.65 10.42
C GLY A 200 8.32 33.04 11.50
N VAL A 201 7.22 33.70 11.85
CA VAL A 201 6.21 33.17 12.79
C VAL A 201 5.58 31.89 12.24
N CYS A 202 5.23 31.84 10.95
CA CYS A 202 4.70 30.63 10.32
C CYS A 202 5.72 29.48 10.41
N ALA A 203 7.00 29.74 10.12
CA ALA A 203 8.06 28.74 10.23
C ALA A 203 8.25 28.24 11.67
N LEU A 204 8.16 29.12 12.67
CA LEU A 204 8.20 28.73 14.08
C LEU A 204 7.01 27.85 14.47
N ILE A 205 5.78 28.19 14.04
CA ILE A 205 4.58 27.38 14.29
C ILE A 205 4.73 25.99 13.67
N LEU A 206 5.14 25.93 12.39
CA LEU A 206 5.37 24.67 11.68
C LEU A 206 6.48 23.84 12.33
N SER A 207 7.51 24.49 12.87
CA SER A 207 8.58 23.80 13.62
C SER A 207 8.07 23.20 14.92
N GLY A 208 7.19 23.91 15.65
CA GLY A 208 6.51 23.38 16.83
C GLY A 208 5.61 22.18 16.51
N GLN A 209 4.82 22.26 15.44
CA GLN A 209 3.99 21.16 14.95
C GLN A 209 4.84 19.94 14.51
N THR A 210 5.95 20.19 13.82
CA THR A 210 6.89 19.15 13.40
C THR A 210 7.51 18.46 14.62
N SER A 211 7.88 19.21 15.66
CA SER A 211 8.39 18.65 16.91
C SER A 211 7.37 17.72 17.58
N SER A 212 6.09 18.12 17.61
CA SER A 212 5.00 17.26 18.11
C SER A 212 4.86 15.98 17.28
N GLN A 213 4.95 16.07 15.94
CA GLN A 213 4.94 14.88 15.08
C GLN A 213 6.14 13.96 15.35
N VAL A 214 7.36 14.49 15.51
CA VAL A 214 8.53 13.68 15.85
C VAL A 214 8.31 12.87 17.13
N GLN A 215 7.69 13.47 18.15
CA GLN A 215 7.35 12.75 19.38
C GLN A 215 6.36 11.61 19.12
N ILE A 216 5.26 11.85 18.38
CA ILE A 216 4.27 10.83 18.02
C ILE A 216 4.93 9.68 17.26
N TRP A 217 5.72 9.99 16.23
CA TRP A 217 6.37 8.99 15.37
C TRP A 217 7.47 8.20 16.10
N SER A 218 8.11 8.78 17.11
CA SER A 218 9.13 8.09 17.92
C SER A 218 8.56 7.03 18.86
N ASN A 219 7.25 7.04 19.14
CA ASN A 219 6.61 6.11 20.07
C ASN A 219 5.47 5.35 19.38
N ARG A 220 5.63 4.03 19.23
CA ARG A 220 4.65 3.18 18.56
C ARG A 220 3.24 3.27 19.15
N SER A 221 3.11 3.33 20.48
CA SER A 221 1.82 3.39 21.15
C SER A 221 1.11 4.72 20.90
N LEU A 222 1.85 5.83 20.90
CA LEU A 222 1.30 7.15 20.55
C LEU A 222 0.93 7.22 19.07
N LEU A 223 1.73 6.64 18.18
CA LEU A 223 1.47 6.61 16.75
C LEU A 223 0.17 5.85 16.44
N ILE A 224 -0.04 4.66 17.03
CA ILE A 224 -1.28 3.88 16.84
C ILE A 224 -2.50 4.67 17.36
N LEU A 225 -2.39 5.28 18.53
CA LEU A 225 -3.48 6.10 19.08
C LEU A 225 -3.78 7.32 18.19
N ASN A 226 -2.74 7.99 17.68
CA ASN A 226 -2.90 9.12 16.77
C ASN A 226 -3.59 8.69 15.45
N HIS A 227 -3.18 7.55 14.87
CA HIS A 227 -3.83 7.01 13.67
C HIS A 227 -5.31 6.69 13.91
N LEU A 228 -5.66 6.08 15.05
CA LEU A 228 -7.05 5.79 15.37
C LEU A 228 -7.87 7.06 15.58
N ASN A 229 -7.32 8.07 16.27
CA ASN A 229 -8.00 9.33 16.51
C ASN A 229 -8.21 10.12 15.20
N GLY A 230 -7.22 10.13 14.31
CA GLY A 230 -7.30 10.80 13.01
C GLY A 230 -8.18 10.05 12.00
N HIS A 231 -8.18 8.72 12.08
CA HIS A 231 -8.85 7.81 11.13
C HIS A 231 -9.63 6.71 11.84
N PRO A 232 -10.70 7.03 12.59
CA PRO A 232 -11.46 6.05 13.36
C PRO A 232 -12.19 5.02 12.50
N ASN A 233 -12.36 5.29 11.21
CA ASN A 233 -12.97 4.39 10.23
C ASN A 233 -11.94 3.61 9.40
N SER A 234 -10.65 3.74 9.70
CA SER A 234 -9.61 2.94 9.06
C SER A 234 -9.62 1.51 9.60
N ALA A 235 -9.80 0.52 8.73
CA ALA A 235 -9.68 -0.89 9.11
C ALA A 235 -8.28 -1.21 9.66
N ARG A 236 -7.24 -0.60 9.06
CA ARG A 236 -5.85 -0.77 9.48
C ARG A 236 -5.55 -0.12 10.83
N ALA A 237 -6.03 1.10 11.08
CA ALA A 237 -5.85 1.76 12.38
C ALA A 237 -6.52 0.98 13.52
N ASN A 238 -7.75 0.50 13.27
CA ASN A 238 -8.47 -0.34 14.23
C ASN A 238 -7.78 -1.69 14.46
N THR A 239 -7.21 -2.32 13.42
CA THR A 239 -6.44 -3.57 13.55
C THR A 239 -5.19 -3.37 14.40
N ASP A 240 -4.45 -2.28 14.18
CA ASP A 240 -3.27 -1.95 14.99
C ASP A 240 -3.63 -1.68 16.45
N MET A 241 -4.74 -0.98 16.70
CA MET A 241 -5.24 -0.76 18.05
C MET A 241 -5.67 -2.07 18.72
N ALA A 242 -6.32 -2.97 17.98
CA ALA A 242 -6.70 -4.29 18.49
C ALA A 242 -5.48 -5.08 18.96
N VAL A 243 -4.42 -5.11 18.15
CA VAL A 243 -3.14 -5.75 18.52
C VAL A 243 -2.50 -5.06 19.72
N GLN A 244 -2.54 -3.73 19.81
CA GLN A 244 -2.02 -3.00 20.96
C GLN A 244 -2.77 -3.34 22.25
N MET A 245 -4.11 -3.40 22.22
CA MET A 245 -4.95 -3.80 23.35
C MET A 245 -4.67 -5.24 23.78
N ALA A 246 -4.55 -6.16 22.82
CA ALA A 246 -4.21 -7.55 23.11
C ALA A 246 -2.86 -7.67 23.81
N ARG A 247 -1.84 -6.92 23.37
CA ARG A 247 -0.52 -6.90 24.03
C ARG A 247 -0.53 -6.36 25.45
N MET A 248 -1.55 -5.57 25.81
CA MET A 248 -1.77 -5.10 27.18
C MET A 248 -2.58 -6.09 28.03
N GLY A 249 -2.99 -7.24 27.46
CA GLY A 249 -3.83 -8.24 28.13
C GLY A 249 -5.34 -7.95 28.07
N GLU A 250 -5.73 -6.86 27.40
CA GLU A 250 -7.11 -6.38 27.30
C GLU A 250 -7.83 -7.02 26.11
N ALA A 251 -8.16 -8.31 26.23
CA ALA A 251 -8.77 -9.08 25.14
C ALA A 251 -10.12 -8.50 24.69
N GLU A 252 -11.00 -8.08 25.61
CA GLU A 252 -12.31 -7.53 25.25
C GLU A 252 -12.19 -6.25 24.41
N ALA A 253 -11.28 -5.35 24.81
CA ALA A 253 -10.98 -4.15 24.03
C ALA A 253 -10.36 -4.51 22.68
N ALA A 254 -9.49 -5.51 22.62
CA ALA A 254 -8.92 -5.99 21.36
C ALA A 254 -9.99 -6.49 20.39
N HIS A 255 -10.92 -7.32 20.85
CA HIS A 255 -12.05 -7.81 20.05
C HIS A 255 -12.95 -6.68 19.57
N LYS A 256 -13.21 -5.67 20.42
CA LYS A 256 -13.99 -4.50 20.02
C LYS A 256 -13.37 -3.75 18.84
N TYR A 257 -12.07 -3.47 18.89
CA TYR A 257 -11.39 -2.81 17.77
C TYR A 257 -11.26 -3.72 16.55
N SER A 258 -11.09 -5.02 16.75
CA SER A 258 -11.04 -6.01 15.66
C SER A 258 -12.37 -6.12 14.91
N ALA A 259 -13.49 -6.11 15.65
CA ALA A 259 -14.84 -6.06 15.09
C ALA A 259 -15.07 -4.75 14.33
N ARG A 260 -14.65 -3.61 14.89
CA ARG A 260 -14.72 -2.33 14.18
C ARG A 260 -13.90 -2.35 12.88
N ALA A 261 -12.71 -2.94 12.90
CA ALA A 261 -11.88 -3.10 11.71
C ALA A 261 -12.59 -3.92 10.61
N PHE A 262 -13.28 -4.99 11.02
CA PHE A 262 -14.06 -5.82 10.11
C PHE A 262 -15.27 -5.07 9.53
N GLU A 263 -16.04 -4.35 10.36
CA GLU A 263 -17.21 -3.56 9.93
C GLU A 263 -16.89 -2.51 8.86
N VAL A 264 -15.74 -1.83 8.98
CA VAL A 264 -15.33 -0.77 8.05
C VAL A 264 -14.51 -1.29 6.89
N SER A 265 -14.12 -2.58 6.90
CA SER A 265 -13.36 -3.18 5.81
C SER A 265 -14.25 -3.49 4.63
N THR A 266 -13.77 -3.19 3.42
CA THR A 266 -14.49 -3.46 2.17
C THR A 266 -14.09 -4.79 1.53
N THR A 267 -13.03 -5.45 2.02
CA THR A 267 -12.43 -6.62 1.34
C THR A 267 -12.14 -7.79 2.27
N GLU A 268 -12.21 -7.58 3.58
CA GLU A 268 -11.95 -8.63 4.56
C GLU A 268 -13.07 -9.67 4.58
N ARG A 269 -12.69 -10.94 4.69
CA ARG A 269 -13.62 -12.05 4.86
C ARG A 269 -13.81 -12.38 6.34
N SER A 270 -14.95 -12.95 6.69
CA SER A 270 -15.26 -13.35 8.07
C SER A 270 -14.20 -14.29 8.64
N GLY A 271 -13.71 -15.27 7.87
CA GLY A 271 -12.68 -16.20 8.35
C GLY A 271 -11.33 -15.52 8.64
N ASP A 272 -10.99 -14.45 7.91
CA ASP A 272 -9.78 -13.67 8.20
C ASP A 272 -9.94 -12.89 9.52
N TYR A 273 -11.14 -12.32 9.76
CA TYR A 273 -11.51 -11.69 11.03
C TYR A 273 -11.51 -12.69 12.20
N GLU A 274 -12.12 -13.86 12.04
CA GLU A 274 -12.20 -14.91 13.06
C GLU A 274 -10.80 -15.42 13.46
N ILE A 275 -9.92 -15.68 12.49
CA ILE A 275 -8.52 -16.05 12.77
C ILE A 275 -7.80 -14.91 13.49
N ARG A 276 -8.02 -13.65 13.10
CA ARG A 276 -7.43 -12.50 13.80
C ARG A 276 -7.90 -12.47 15.25
N ASP A 277 -9.19 -12.68 15.52
CA ASP A 277 -9.73 -12.66 16.88
C ASP A 277 -9.16 -13.78 17.74
N ILE A 278 -9.02 -14.99 17.19
CA ILE A 278 -8.32 -16.09 17.86
C ILE A 278 -6.87 -15.69 18.20
N ALA A 279 -6.16 -15.09 17.23
CA ALA A 279 -4.78 -14.62 17.43
C ALA A 279 -4.69 -13.50 18.48
N LEU A 280 -5.69 -12.61 18.56
CA LEU A 280 -5.75 -11.55 19.57
C LEU A 280 -5.98 -12.09 20.98
N SER A 281 -6.91 -13.05 21.18
CA SER A 281 -7.08 -13.70 22.48
C SER A 281 -5.80 -14.40 22.93
N CYS A 282 -5.14 -15.06 21.97
CA CYS A 282 -3.85 -15.70 22.13
C CYS A 282 -2.77 -14.68 22.59
N ILE A 283 -2.58 -13.56 21.88
CA ILE A 283 -1.64 -12.49 22.27
C ILE A 283 -1.96 -11.93 23.68
N ALA A 284 -3.23 -11.83 24.05
CA ALA A 284 -3.68 -11.36 25.36
C ALA A 284 -3.55 -12.39 26.49
N ASN A 285 -3.11 -13.62 26.18
CA ASN A 285 -3.09 -14.76 27.10
C ASN A 285 -4.46 -15.01 27.77
N LYS A 286 -5.52 -14.93 26.96
CA LYS A 286 -6.91 -15.19 27.36
C LYS A 286 -7.49 -16.34 26.51
N PRO A 287 -8.48 -17.09 27.03
CA PRO A 287 -9.16 -18.10 26.23
C PRO A 287 -9.85 -17.44 25.04
N SER A 288 -9.85 -18.12 23.89
CA SER A 288 -10.60 -17.67 22.73
C SER A 288 -12.10 -17.81 23.01
N PRO A 289 -12.94 -16.86 22.54
CA PRO A 289 -14.39 -16.99 22.63
C PRO A 289 -14.89 -18.35 22.10
N PRO A 290 -15.83 -19.00 22.81
CA PRO A 290 -16.34 -20.32 22.41
C PRO A 290 -17.01 -20.26 21.02
N GLY A 291 -16.81 -21.30 20.21
CA GLY A 291 -17.41 -21.43 18.88
C GLY A 291 -16.69 -20.67 17.75
N LEU A 292 -15.67 -19.84 18.02
CA LEU A 292 -14.92 -19.14 16.97
C LEU A 292 -14.25 -20.11 16.00
N ILE A 293 -13.65 -21.19 16.52
CA ILE A 293 -13.03 -22.23 15.68
C ILE A 293 -14.11 -22.93 14.84
N ASP A 294 -15.24 -23.28 15.45
CA ASP A 294 -16.34 -23.99 14.78
C ASP A 294 -16.90 -23.16 13.62
N ASN A 295 -17.02 -21.85 13.80
CA ASN A 295 -17.57 -20.93 12.82
C ASN A 295 -16.65 -20.73 11.60
N LEU A 296 -15.35 -21.06 11.70
CA LEU A 296 -14.40 -20.88 10.60
C LEU A 296 -14.91 -21.56 9.33
N GLY A 297 -15.04 -20.77 8.27
CA GLY A 297 -15.50 -21.23 6.95
C GLY A 297 -16.99 -21.53 6.83
N MET A 298 -17.82 -21.22 7.83
CA MET A 298 -19.28 -21.38 7.70
C MET A 298 -19.92 -20.27 6.85
N ALA A 299 -19.47 -19.02 6.98
CA ALA A 299 -20.08 -17.88 6.29
C ALA A 299 -19.70 -17.78 4.81
N ASP A 300 -18.48 -18.16 4.43
CA ASP A 300 -18.04 -18.28 3.02
C ASP A 300 -17.37 -19.65 2.81
N PRO A 301 -18.15 -20.74 2.62
CA PRO A 301 -17.59 -22.08 2.48
C PRO A 301 -16.72 -22.26 1.22
N ASN A 302 -16.99 -21.48 0.17
CA ASN A 302 -16.29 -21.58 -1.10
C ASN A 302 -14.94 -20.88 -1.05
N ARG A 303 -14.79 -19.83 -0.23
CA ARG A 303 -13.50 -19.16 -0.02
C ARG A 303 -13.35 -18.66 1.42
N PRO A 304 -13.14 -19.58 2.39
CA PRO A 304 -13.14 -19.26 3.82
C PRO A 304 -12.14 -18.19 4.24
N LEU A 305 -10.96 -18.21 3.65
CA LEU A 305 -9.83 -17.32 4.00
C LEU A 305 -9.29 -16.63 2.75
N SER A 306 -8.80 -15.40 2.95
CA SER A 306 -8.10 -14.67 1.89
C SER A 306 -6.78 -14.04 2.30
N SER A 307 -6.58 -13.80 3.59
CA SER A 307 -5.35 -13.23 4.11
C SER A 307 -4.32 -14.30 4.45
N VAL A 308 -3.36 -14.49 3.55
CA VAL A 308 -2.18 -15.34 3.78
C VAL A 308 -1.41 -14.88 5.01
N THR A 309 -1.33 -13.56 5.23
CA THR A 309 -0.58 -12.95 6.32
C THR A 309 -1.25 -13.15 7.68
N THR A 310 -2.58 -13.09 7.75
CA THR A 310 -3.33 -13.32 8.99
C THR A 310 -3.15 -14.76 9.45
N LEU A 311 -3.35 -15.73 8.56
CA LEU A 311 -3.12 -17.14 8.87
C LEU A 311 -1.65 -17.40 9.25
N LEU A 312 -0.68 -16.84 8.51
CA LEU A 312 0.74 -17.00 8.84
C LEU A 312 1.07 -16.48 10.25
N THR A 313 0.47 -15.36 10.65
CA THR A 313 0.65 -14.80 12.00
C THR A 313 0.14 -15.77 13.04
N MET A 314 -1.05 -16.33 12.84
CA MET A 314 -1.61 -17.34 13.73
C MET A 314 -0.72 -18.59 13.82
N VAL A 315 -0.27 -19.13 12.67
CA VAL A 315 0.63 -20.29 12.64
C VAL A 315 1.91 -20.02 13.43
N ARG A 316 2.52 -18.84 13.27
CA ARG A 316 3.73 -18.46 14.01
C ARG A 316 3.50 -18.39 15.52
N LEU A 317 2.40 -17.78 15.96
CA LEU A 317 2.04 -17.74 17.39
C LEU A 317 1.94 -19.15 17.99
N LEU A 318 1.39 -20.10 17.23
CA LEU A 318 1.31 -21.49 17.65
C LEU A 318 2.66 -22.21 17.65
N GLN A 319 3.51 -21.95 16.64
CA GLN A 319 4.86 -22.52 16.57
C GLN A 319 5.76 -22.04 17.69
N ASP A 320 5.70 -20.74 18.01
CA ASP A 320 6.52 -20.11 19.04
C ASP A 320 5.99 -20.41 20.46
N ASN A 321 5.00 -21.29 20.58
CA ASN A 321 4.34 -21.66 21.83
C ASN A 321 3.82 -20.44 22.61
N SER A 322 3.44 -19.36 21.91
CA SER A 322 3.03 -18.09 22.54
C SER A 322 1.74 -18.23 23.33
N CYS A 323 0.94 -19.26 23.04
CA CYS A 323 -0.38 -19.48 23.64
C CYS A 323 -0.52 -20.95 24.07
N PRO A 324 -0.04 -21.31 25.27
CA PRO A 324 -0.01 -22.69 25.75
C PRO A 324 -1.40 -23.29 25.99
N GLY A 325 -2.37 -22.47 26.41
CA GLY A 325 -3.75 -22.90 26.69
C GLY A 325 -4.65 -22.98 25.46
N PHE A 326 -4.14 -22.67 24.26
CA PHE A 326 -4.92 -22.74 23.02
C PHE A 326 -4.89 -24.16 22.45
N ASP A 327 -6.07 -24.71 22.11
CA ASP A 327 -6.18 -26.04 21.51
C ASP A 327 -5.74 -26.02 20.03
N ARG A 328 -4.44 -26.26 19.84
CA ARG A 328 -3.81 -26.27 18.51
C ARG A 328 -4.27 -27.44 17.64
N ILE A 329 -4.59 -28.56 18.29
CA ILE A 329 -5.03 -29.76 17.58
C ILE A 329 -6.43 -29.52 17.04
N TYR A 330 -7.33 -29.00 17.86
CA TYR A 330 -8.68 -28.66 17.42
C TYR A 330 -8.70 -27.62 16.30
N PHE A 331 -7.87 -26.57 16.39
CA PHE A 331 -7.72 -25.61 15.29
C PHE A 331 -7.20 -26.26 14.01
N ALA A 332 -6.19 -27.14 14.10
CA ALA A 332 -5.65 -27.85 12.95
C ALA A 332 -6.66 -28.82 12.32
N ASP A 333 -7.43 -29.53 13.15
CA ASP A 333 -8.53 -30.42 12.71
C ASP A 333 -9.57 -29.62 11.93
N ARG A 334 -9.98 -28.47 12.46
CA ARG A 334 -10.90 -27.59 11.74
C ARG A 334 -10.34 -27.11 10.40
N MET A 335 -9.07 -26.73 10.35
CA MET A 335 -8.42 -26.36 9.08
C MET A 335 -8.41 -27.55 8.09
N ALA A 336 -8.16 -28.77 8.58
CA ALA A 336 -8.18 -29.98 7.79
C ALA A 336 -9.56 -30.25 7.20
N GLU A 337 -10.63 -30.13 7.99
CA GLU A 337 -12.02 -30.24 7.51
C GLU A 337 -12.33 -29.24 6.38
N ILE A 338 -11.83 -28.01 6.51
CA ILE A 338 -12.11 -26.94 5.55
C ILE A 338 -11.30 -27.13 4.26
N PHE A 339 -10.00 -27.44 4.38
CA PHE A 339 -9.05 -27.32 3.27
C PHE A 339 -8.56 -28.66 2.71
N LEU A 340 -8.65 -29.76 3.46
CA LEU A 340 -8.29 -31.10 2.98
C LEU A 340 -9.44 -31.82 2.26
N VAL A 341 -10.19 -31.09 1.44
CA VAL A 341 -11.29 -31.63 0.60
C VAL A 341 -10.86 -31.83 -0.86
N GLU A 342 -11.75 -32.41 -1.68
CA GLU A 342 -11.54 -32.58 -3.13
C GLU A 342 -11.61 -31.23 -3.89
N ASP A 343 -12.61 -30.41 -3.59
CA ASP A 343 -12.70 -29.02 -4.08
C ASP A 343 -11.84 -28.08 -3.22
N TYR A 344 -10.52 -28.25 -3.31
CA TYR A 344 -9.58 -27.34 -2.63
C TYR A 344 -9.19 -26.15 -3.53
N ARG A 345 -9.24 -26.28 -4.86
CA ARG A 345 -8.66 -25.28 -5.77
C ARG A 345 -9.30 -23.90 -5.65
N GLY A 346 -10.59 -23.82 -5.35
CA GLY A 346 -11.31 -22.56 -5.16
C GLY A 346 -11.18 -21.97 -3.75
N LYS A 347 -10.85 -22.78 -2.75
CA LYS A 347 -10.96 -22.43 -1.33
C LYS A 347 -9.93 -21.43 -0.83
N ALA A 348 -8.71 -21.49 -1.35
CA ALA A 348 -7.64 -20.59 -0.91
C ALA A 348 -6.52 -20.45 -1.94
N SER A 349 -5.67 -19.44 -1.75
CA SER A 349 -4.42 -19.32 -2.49
C SER A 349 -3.42 -20.42 -2.09
N ALA A 350 -2.51 -20.78 -2.99
CA ALA A 350 -1.48 -21.80 -2.74
C ALA A 350 -0.74 -21.58 -1.40
N ASN A 351 -0.39 -20.35 -1.07
CA ASN A 351 0.37 -20.04 0.15
C ASN A 351 -0.39 -20.34 1.46
N ILE A 352 -1.73 -20.42 1.45
CA ILE A 352 -2.50 -20.87 2.61
C ILE A 352 -2.18 -22.34 2.90
N TYR A 353 -2.20 -23.21 1.87
CA TYR A 353 -1.82 -24.61 1.99
C TYR A 353 -0.39 -24.78 2.49
N SER A 354 0.54 -23.94 2.01
CA SER A 354 1.93 -23.95 2.51
C SER A 354 2.00 -23.58 4.01
N ASN A 355 1.22 -22.61 4.48
CA ASN A 355 1.20 -22.24 5.91
C ASN A 355 0.56 -23.33 6.78
N LEU A 356 -0.50 -23.98 6.29
CA LEU A 356 -1.14 -25.09 6.99
C LEU A 356 -0.22 -26.32 7.07
N ALA A 357 0.55 -26.62 6.02
CA ALA A 357 1.57 -27.65 6.09
C ALA A 357 2.65 -27.36 7.15
N VAL A 358 3.01 -26.08 7.32
CA VAL A 358 3.96 -25.66 8.36
C VAL A 358 3.38 -25.80 9.76
N LEU A 359 2.07 -25.53 9.94
CA LEU A 359 1.36 -25.78 11.18
C LEU A 359 1.36 -27.26 11.53
N GLU A 360 0.94 -28.12 10.61
CA GLU A 360 0.86 -29.57 10.84
C GLU A 360 2.24 -30.19 11.11
N ASN A 361 3.28 -29.68 10.45
CA ASN A 361 4.66 -30.06 10.76
C ASN A 361 5.04 -29.75 12.21
N ALA A 362 4.70 -28.55 12.69
CA ALA A 362 4.98 -28.16 14.08
C ALA A 362 4.21 -29.03 15.09
N LEU A 363 3.07 -29.58 14.68
CA LEU A 363 2.26 -30.53 15.46
C LEU A 363 2.69 -31.99 15.26
N GLN A 364 3.73 -32.26 14.46
CA GLN A 364 4.21 -33.59 14.08
C GLN A 364 3.15 -34.47 13.38
N ARG A 365 2.15 -33.85 12.75
CA ARG A 365 1.07 -34.51 12.01
C ARG A 365 1.45 -34.64 10.54
N TYR A 366 2.47 -35.45 10.27
CA TYR A 366 3.12 -35.50 8.95
C TYR A 366 2.17 -35.92 7.82
N ASP A 367 1.14 -36.74 8.08
CA ASP A 367 0.14 -37.10 7.07
C ASP A 367 -0.63 -35.88 6.54
N ASN A 368 -1.14 -35.04 7.44
CA ASN A 368 -1.80 -33.79 7.06
C ASN A 368 -0.82 -32.81 6.43
N ALA A 369 0.39 -32.69 6.97
CA ALA A 369 1.43 -31.82 6.42
C ALA A 369 1.76 -32.19 4.96
N TYR A 370 1.93 -33.48 4.68
CA TYR A 370 2.13 -34.01 3.34
C TYR A 370 0.92 -33.70 2.44
N ALA A 371 -0.30 -33.93 2.91
CA ALA A 371 -1.53 -33.69 2.17
C ALA A 371 -1.73 -32.19 1.80
N TYR A 372 -1.35 -31.27 2.69
CA TYR A 372 -1.35 -29.84 2.39
C TYR A 372 -0.30 -29.46 1.35
N VAL A 373 0.90 -30.05 1.41
CA VAL A 373 1.95 -29.78 0.41
C VAL A 373 1.54 -30.29 -0.98
N GLU A 374 0.86 -31.43 -1.08
CA GLU A 374 0.30 -31.90 -2.36
C GLU A 374 -0.64 -30.85 -2.97
N ARG A 375 -1.55 -30.29 -2.18
CA ARG A 375 -2.47 -29.23 -2.62
C ARG A 375 -1.73 -27.95 -3.00
N PHE A 376 -0.69 -27.58 -2.25
CA PHE A 376 0.18 -26.46 -2.58
C PHE A 376 0.87 -26.63 -3.93
N LEU A 377 1.51 -27.77 -4.15
CA LEU A 377 2.23 -28.07 -5.40
C LEU A 377 1.29 -28.27 -6.59
N ALA A 378 0.06 -28.74 -6.37
CA ALA A 378 -0.96 -28.79 -7.42
C ALA A 378 -1.36 -27.39 -7.91
N LEU A 379 -1.37 -26.38 -7.02
CA LEU A 379 -1.65 -24.98 -7.37
C LEU A 379 -0.42 -24.19 -7.81
N SER A 380 0.78 -24.62 -7.41
CA SER A 380 2.06 -23.99 -7.76
C SER A 380 3.09 -25.05 -8.14
N PRO A 381 2.97 -25.66 -9.34
CA PRO A 381 3.88 -26.70 -9.80
C PRO A 381 5.33 -26.19 -9.81
N ASN A 382 6.28 -27.08 -9.51
CA ASN A 382 7.72 -26.78 -9.49
C ASN A 382 8.16 -25.70 -8.48
N ASN A 383 7.31 -25.35 -7.50
CA ASN A 383 7.74 -24.47 -6.41
C ASN A 383 8.80 -25.18 -5.55
N LYS A 384 10.02 -24.65 -5.56
CA LYS A 384 11.20 -25.26 -4.92
C LYS A 384 11.01 -25.51 -3.42
N ARG A 385 10.45 -24.52 -2.71
CA ARG A 385 10.13 -24.66 -1.28
C ARG A 385 9.10 -25.77 -1.06
N GLY A 386 8.07 -25.84 -1.89
CA GLY A 386 7.06 -26.88 -1.83
C GLY A 386 7.64 -28.28 -2.06
N LEU A 387 8.53 -28.43 -3.05
CA LEU A 387 9.22 -29.68 -3.34
C LEU A 387 10.10 -30.12 -2.16
N LEU A 388 10.87 -29.22 -1.57
CA LEU A 388 11.67 -29.53 -0.38
C LEU A 388 10.81 -29.92 0.83
N MET A 389 9.66 -29.26 1.03
CA MET A 389 8.69 -29.65 2.05
C MET A 389 8.09 -31.04 1.75
N LYS A 390 7.73 -31.33 0.49
CA LYS A 390 7.21 -32.63 0.07
C LYS A 390 8.22 -33.73 0.33
N LEU A 391 9.49 -33.50 -0.01
CA LEU A 391 10.59 -34.42 0.26
C LEU A 391 10.72 -34.70 1.76
N HIS A 392 10.77 -33.65 2.58
CA HIS A 392 10.85 -33.79 4.03
C HIS A 392 9.72 -34.68 4.59
N PHE A 393 8.47 -34.39 4.22
CA PHE A 393 7.31 -35.15 4.72
C PHE A 393 7.21 -36.55 4.11
N ALA A 394 7.58 -36.73 2.84
CA ALA A 394 7.63 -38.06 2.21
C ALA A 394 8.61 -38.97 2.93
N THR A 395 9.81 -38.47 3.24
CA THR A 395 10.83 -39.19 3.97
C THR A 395 10.38 -39.51 5.39
N ALA A 396 9.79 -38.54 6.11
CA ALA A 396 9.27 -38.75 7.47
C ALA A 396 8.16 -39.81 7.53
N LEU A 397 7.35 -39.94 6.48
CA LEU A 397 6.27 -40.93 6.36
C LEU A 397 6.71 -42.26 5.73
N GLY A 398 7.99 -42.42 5.36
CA GLY A 398 8.48 -43.62 4.68
C GLY A 398 7.93 -43.81 3.25
N LYS A 399 7.44 -42.75 2.60
CA LYS A 399 6.94 -42.78 1.21
C LYS A 399 8.09 -42.72 0.20
N VAL A 400 8.85 -43.82 0.11
CA VAL A 400 10.09 -43.93 -0.66
C VAL A 400 9.91 -43.52 -2.14
N ASP A 401 8.87 -44.02 -2.80
CA ASP A 401 8.63 -43.72 -4.22
C ASP A 401 8.40 -42.22 -4.45
N SER A 402 7.56 -41.61 -3.62
CA SER A 402 7.30 -40.17 -3.69
C SER A 402 8.55 -39.35 -3.36
N ALA A 403 9.39 -39.79 -2.41
CA ALA A 403 10.63 -39.09 -2.08
C ALA A 403 11.60 -39.13 -3.27
N ASN A 404 11.76 -40.29 -3.91
CA ASN A 404 12.62 -40.48 -5.07
C ASN A 404 12.18 -39.63 -6.27
N GLU A 405 10.86 -39.54 -6.53
CA GLU A 405 10.32 -38.69 -7.59
C GLU A 405 10.66 -37.20 -7.37
N VAL A 406 10.50 -36.74 -6.13
CA VAL A 406 10.79 -35.35 -5.77
C VAL A 406 12.30 -35.07 -5.82
N ILE A 407 13.14 -36.00 -5.39
CA ILE A 407 14.60 -35.91 -5.51
C ILE A 407 15.00 -35.77 -6.98
N ALA A 408 14.49 -36.62 -7.86
CA ALA A 408 14.79 -36.56 -9.30
C ALA A 408 14.40 -35.19 -9.89
N THR A 409 13.22 -34.68 -9.51
CA THR A 409 12.75 -33.35 -9.92
C THR A 409 13.69 -32.23 -9.44
N LEU A 410 14.08 -32.26 -8.16
CA LEU A 410 14.97 -31.26 -7.56
C LEU A 410 16.38 -31.32 -8.14
N GLN A 411 16.94 -32.51 -8.38
CA GLN A 411 18.24 -32.68 -9.05
C GLN A 411 18.21 -32.13 -10.47
N GLY A 412 17.14 -32.38 -11.23
CA GLY A 412 16.95 -31.79 -12.57
C GLY A 412 16.92 -30.26 -12.54
N LEU A 413 16.26 -29.65 -11.56
CA LEU A 413 16.28 -28.20 -11.35
C LEU A 413 17.68 -27.69 -10.94
N GLY A 414 18.42 -28.47 -10.16
CA GLY A 414 19.80 -28.17 -9.75
C GLY A 414 20.76 -28.13 -10.95
N GLN A 415 20.68 -29.11 -11.84
CA GLN A 415 21.48 -29.16 -13.08
C GLN A 415 21.20 -27.98 -14.01
N GLN A 416 19.97 -27.44 -13.99
CA GLN A 416 19.59 -26.25 -14.74
C GLN A 416 20.00 -24.92 -14.06
N GLY A 417 20.70 -24.97 -12.92
CA GLY A 417 21.10 -23.78 -12.16
C GLY A 417 19.93 -23.03 -11.51
N LYS A 418 18.78 -23.68 -11.32
CA LYS A 418 17.55 -23.04 -10.77
C LYS A 418 17.43 -23.13 -9.25
N LEU A 419 18.22 -23.98 -8.61
CA LEU A 419 18.32 -24.07 -7.16
C LEU A 419 19.35 -23.07 -6.63
N THR A 420 19.02 -22.44 -5.51
CA THR A 420 19.97 -21.64 -4.72
C THR A 420 20.92 -22.57 -3.94
N VAL A 421 22.04 -22.03 -3.46
CA VAL A 421 23.03 -22.79 -2.66
C VAL A 421 22.38 -23.44 -1.44
N GLY A 422 21.52 -22.70 -0.71
CA GLY A 422 20.82 -23.26 0.47
C GLY A 422 19.84 -24.37 0.13
N GLU A 423 19.15 -24.29 -1.01
CA GLU A 423 18.24 -25.35 -1.49
C GLU A 423 19.03 -26.61 -1.89
N GLN A 424 20.20 -26.45 -2.52
CA GLN A 424 21.09 -27.57 -2.86
C GLN A 424 21.64 -28.25 -1.61
N GLN A 425 22.07 -27.47 -0.60
CA GLN A 425 22.53 -27.99 0.68
C GLN A 425 21.41 -28.76 1.40
N THR A 426 20.19 -28.22 1.39
CA THR A 426 19.04 -28.90 1.99
C THR A 426 18.75 -30.23 1.29
N LEU A 427 18.81 -30.27 -0.05
CA LEU A 427 18.63 -31.50 -0.81
C LEU A 427 19.72 -32.54 -0.51
N ALA A 428 20.98 -32.10 -0.35
CA ALA A 428 22.11 -32.98 -0.08
C ALA A 428 21.91 -33.79 1.23
N LEU A 429 21.29 -33.19 2.25
CA LEU A 429 20.96 -33.87 3.52
C LEU A 429 20.06 -35.09 3.34
N TYR A 430 19.26 -35.15 2.27
CA TYR A 430 18.38 -36.29 1.96
C TYR A 430 19.02 -37.31 1.01
N LEU A 431 20.18 -36.99 0.45
CA LEU A 431 20.94 -37.87 -0.44
C LEU A 431 22.04 -38.65 0.30
N GLU A 432 22.43 -38.17 1.47
CA GLU A 432 23.37 -38.89 2.34
C GLU A 432 22.68 -40.14 2.91
N PRO A 433 23.30 -41.35 2.81
CA PRO A 433 22.77 -42.52 3.46
C PRO A 433 22.73 -42.29 4.97
N MET A 434 21.55 -42.43 5.59
CA MET A 434 21.43 -42.47 7.05
C MET A 434 22.28 -43.65 7.57
N LEU A 435 23.44 -43.34 8.13
CA LEU A 435 24.38 -44.28 8.74
C LEU A 435 23.79 -44.99 9.95
#